data_AF-A0A821HSG0-F1
#
_entry.id   AF-A0A821HSG0-F1
#
_cell.length_a   1.000
_cell.length_b   1.000
_cell.length_c   1.000
_cell.angle_alpha   90.00
_cell.angle_beta   90.00
_cell.angle_gamma   90.00
#
_symmetry.space_group_name_H-M   'P 1'
#
loop_
_entity.id
_entity.type
_entity.pdbx_description
1 polymer ?
#
loop_
_entity_poly.entity_id
_entity_poly.type
_entity_poly.pdbx_seq_one_letter_code
_entity_poly.pdbx_strand_id
1 'polypeptide(L)'
;MARKKDSSYVDNRPTTIPVRYCAPEILNSIDQSNYSKASDVYSLGVLLWEACSHGKIPYGSNTNDSDVRQRRLDGEELLQPNECNNQIWSIIQCCLYRTPDIRDTMENIQSKFLKIDLE
;
A
#
# COMPACT_ATOMS: atom_id res chain seq x y z
N MET A 1 -22.49 -26.58 -17.29
CA MET A 1 -23.14 -26.03 -16.08
C MET A 1 -22.49 -24.70 -15.75
N ALA A 2 -23.14 -23.59 -16.13
CA ALA A 2 -22.65 -22.24 -15.86
C ALA A 2 -22.81 -21.93 -14.36
N ARG A 3 -21.74 -21.45 -13.72
CA ARG A 3 -21.75 -21.01 -12.32
C ARG A 3 -22.69 -19.81 -12.21
N LYS A 4 -23.87 -20.00 -11.63
CA LYS A 4 -24.77 -18.90 -11.26
C LYS A 4 -24.03 -17.97 -10.30
N LYS A 5 -24.00 -16.69 -10.63
CA LYS A 5 -23.49 -15.62 -9.78
C LYS A 5 -24.64 -15.26 -8.84
N ASP A 6 -24.75 -15.96 -7.72
CA ASP A 6 -25.69 -15.58 -6.65
C ASP A 6 -25.15 -14.33 -5.95
N SER A 7 -25.81 -13.23 -6.29
CA SER A 7 -25.54 -11.86 -5.87
C SER A 7 -26.31 -11.57 -4.59
N SER A 8 -25.82 -12.00 -3.43
CA SER A 8 -26.09 -11.38 -2.11
C SER A 8 -25.44 -12.17 -0.98
N TYR A 9 -24.11 -12.16 -0.91
CA TYR A 9 -23.44 -12.40 0.37
C TYR A 9 -22.91 -11.06 0.85
N VAL A 10 -23.75 -10.33 1.59
CA VAL A 10 -23.26 -9.23 2.42
C VAL A 10 -22.54 -9.86 3.60
N ASP A 11 -21.22 -9.95 3.48
CA ASP A 11 -20.36 -10.32 4.61
C ASP A 11 -20.43 -9.19 5.64
N ASN A 12 -21.36 -9.31 6.60
CA ASN A 12 -21.53 -8.38 7.72
C ASN A 12 -20.43 -8.51 8.79
N ARG A 13 -19.31 -9.17 8.49
CA ARG A 13 -18.12 -9.04 9.31
C ARG A 13 -17.60 -7.62 9.12
N PRO A 14 -17.24 -6.88 10.18
CA PRO A 14 -16.35 -5.74 10.00
C PRO A 14 -15.09 -6.31 9.34
N THR A 15 -14.94 -6.16 8.03
CA THR A 15 -13.71 -6.48 7.33
C THR A 15 -12.71 -5.47 7.86
N THR A 16 -11.96 -5.88 8.89
CA THR A 16 -10.87 -5.07 9.44
C THR A 16 -9.86 -4.88 8.32
N ILE A 17 -9.96 -3.74 7.64
CA ILE A 17 -9.03 -3.38 6.60
C ILE A 17 -7.64 -3.21 7.21
N PRO A 18 -6.57 -3.68 6.56
CA PRO A 18 -5.21 -3.48 7.04
C PRO A 18 -4.82 -2.02 6.83
N VAL A 19 -5.22 -1.14 7.76
CA VAL A 19 -5.15 0.33 7.62
C VAL A 19 -3.78 0.82 7.20
N ARG A 20 -2.71 0.21 7.70
CA ARG A 20 -1.32 0.60 7.41
C ARG A 20 -0.86 0.28 5.99
N TYR A 21 -1.45 -0.72 5.36
CA TYR A 21 -1.09 -1.18 4.02
C TYR A 21 -2.03 -0.63 2.94
N CYS A 22 -3.28 -0.32 3.31
CA CYS A 22 -4.27 0.21 2.38
C CYS A 22 -3.86 1.57 1.78
N ALA A 23 -4.17 1.78 0.51
CA ALA A 23 -3.94 3.06 -0.16
C ALA A 23 -4.90 4.16 0.36
N PRO A 24 -4.54 5.45 0.31
CA PRO A 24 -5.36 6.55 0.83
C PRO A 24 -6.79 6.61 0.25
N GLU A 25 -6.95 6.27 -1.04
CA GLU A 25 -8.25 6.22 -1.72
C GLU A 25 -9.16 5.09 -1.22
N ILE A 26 -8.57 4.00 -0.69
CA ILE A 26 -9.29 2.92 -0.03
C ILE A 26 -9.70 3.36 1.36
N LEU A 27 -8.80 4.02 2.09
CA LEU A 27 -9.08 4.55 3.43
C LEU A 27 -10.23 5.56 3.43
N ASN A 28 -10.38 6.35 2.36
CA ASN A 28 -11.47 7.32 2.19
C ASN A 28 -12.81 6.71 1.74
N SER A 29 -12.84 5.45 1.29
CA SER A 29 -14.06 4.81 0.80
C SER A 29 -14.88 4.21 1.93
N ILE A 30 -16.19 4.46 1.94
CA ILE A 30 -17.13 3.91 2.93
C ILE A 30 -17.37 2.41 2.66
N ASP A 31 -17.43 2.03 1.38
CA ASP A 31 -17.80 0.67 0.94
C ASP A 31 -16.62 -0.12 0.37
N GLN A 32 -15.40 0.41 0.47
CA GLN A 32 -14.18 -0.20 -0.07
C GLN A 32 -14.27 -0.51 -1.59
N SER A 33 -15.13 0.18 -2.33
CA SER A 33 -15.43 -0.07 -3.75
C SER A 33 -14.31 0.33 -4.71
N ASN A 34 -13.23 0.93 -4.20
CA ASN A 34 -12.14 1.52 -4.99
C ASN A 34 -10.89 0.61 -5.11
N TYR A 35 -10.97 -0.68 -4.75
CA TYR A 35 -9.87 -1.61 -4.98
C TYR A 35 -9.48 -1.64 -6.47
N SER A 36 -8.20 -1.49 -6.73
CA SER A 36 -7.64 -1.43 -8.07
C SER A 36 -6.21 -1.97 -8.08
N LYS A 37 -5.68 -2.23 -9.28
CA LYS A 37 -4.26 -2.58 -9.42
C LYS A 37 -3.34 -1.51 -8.79
N ALA A 38 -3.74 -0.24 -8.83
CA ALA A 38 -2.97 0.85 -8.23
C ALA A 38 -3.00 0.81 -6.69
N SER A 39 -4.08 0.33 -6.06
CA SER A 39 -4.11 0.11 -4.61
C SER A 39 -3.24 -1.07 -4.18
N ASP A 40 -3.13 -2.10 -5.02
CA ASP A 40 -2.22 -3.23 -4.80
C ASP A 40 -0.75 -2.78 -4.90
N VAL A 41 -0.42 -1.94 -5.88
CA VAL A 41 0.91 -1.32 -6.01
C VAL A 41 1.27 -0.52 -4.76
N TYR A 42 0.33 0.25 -4.20
CA TYR A 42 0.56 0.97 -2.95
C TYR A 42 0.89 0.01 -1.79
N SER A 43 0.10 -1.06 -1.66
CA SER A 43 0.27 -2.06 -0.61
C SER A 43 1.62 -2.77 -0.73
N LEU A 44 2.07 -3.04 -1.97
CA LEU A 44 3.42 -3.52 -2.26
C LEU A 44 4.50 -2.51 -1.82
N GLY A 45 4.30 -1.21 -2.07
CA GLY A 45 5.22 -0.17 -1.61
C GLY A 45 5.43 -0.19 -0.09
N VAL A 46 4.35 -0.36 0.67
CA VAL A 46 4.43 -0.49 2.14
C VAL A 46 5.15 -1.77 2.55
N LEU A 47 4.90 -2.90 1.87
CA LEU A 47 5.60 -4.16 2.13
C LEU A 47 7.12 -4.06 1.84
N LEU A 48 7.49 -3.40 0.76
CA LEU A 48 8.89 -3.17 0.41
C LEU A 48 9.57 -2.26 1.43
N TRP A 49 8.88 -1.21 1.88
CA TRP A 49 9.36 -0.38 2.98
C TRP A 49 9.58 -1.19 4.26
N GLU A 50 8.62 -2.06 4.62
CA GLU A 50 8.73 -2.94 5.79
C GLU A 50 9.95 -3.85 5.67
N ALA A 51 10.16 -4.48 4.52
CA ALA A 51 11.33 -5.31 4.25
C ALA A 51 12.65 -4.53 4.41
N CYS A 52 12.75 -3.33 3.85
CA CYS A 52 13.93 -2.47 3.98
C CYS A 52 14.13 -1.89 5.39
N SER A 53 13.08 -1.88 6.19
CA SER A 53 13.13 -1.39 7.57
C SER A 53 13.45 -2.50 8.59
N HIS A 54 13.69 -3.73 8.12
CA HIS A 54 13.85 -4.93 8.94
C HIS A 54 12.60 -5.26 9.79
N GLY A 55 11.41 -5.10 9.18
CA GLY A 55 10.14 -5.46 9.83
C GLY A 55 9.64 -4.43 10.83
N LYS A 56 10.03 -3.16 10.72
CA LYS A 56 9.40 -2.10 11.52
C LYS A 56 7.94 -1.95 11.09
N ILE A 57 7.10 -1.60 12.06
CA ILE A 57 5.68 -1.36 11.82
C ILE A 57 5.53 -0.02 11.04
N PRO A 58 4.91 -0.03 9.85
CA PRO A 58 4.66 1.19 9.07
C PRO A 58 3.87 2.21 9.89
N TYR A 59 4.26 3.49 9.83
CA TYR A 59 3.63 4.59 10.57
C TYR A 59 3.70 4.49 12.11
N GLY A 60 4.59 3.65 12.65
CA GLY A 60 4.94 3.62 14.08
C GLY A 60 4.18 2.57 14.90
N SER A 61 4.91 1.83 15.74
CA SER A 61 4.40 0.68 16.50
C SER A 61 3.41 1.03 17.62
N ASN A 62 3.49 2.24 18.19
CA ASN A 62 2.75 2.62 19.39
C ASN A 62 1.47 3.45 19.11
N THR A 63 1.03 3.50 17.85
CA THR A 63 -0.15 4.28 17.43
C THR A 63 -1.30 3.34 17.09
N ASN A 64 -2.54 3.68 17.43
CA ASN A 64 -3.70 2.88 17.00
C ASN A 64 -4.00 3.12 15.51
N ASP A 65 -4.74 2.20 14.88
CA ASP A 65 -5.01 2.29 13.44
C ASP A 65 -5.92 3.47 13.05
N SER A 66 -6.78 3.96 13.95
CA SER A 66 -7.62 5.15 13.70
C SER A 66 -6.78 6.42 13.55
N ASP A 67 -5.80 6.61 14.42
CA ASP A 67 -4.88 7.74 14.39
C ASP A 67 -3.94 7.65 13.17
N VAL A 68 -3.46 6.44 12.84
CA VAL A 68 -2.71 6.20 11.59
C VAL A 68 -3.57 6.55 10.38
N ARG A 69 -4.83 6.12 10.33
CA ARG A 69 -5.74 6.45 9.24
C ARG A 69 -5.84 7.96 9.08
N GLN A 70 -6.09 8.70 10.16
CA GLN A 70 -6.25 10.15 10.10
C GLN A 70 -4.97 10.84 9.59
N ARG A 71 -3.80 10.53 10.16
CA ARG A 71 -2.52 11.12 9.74
C ARG A 71 -2.21 10.86 8.27
N ARG A 72 -2.48 9.65 7.78
CA ARG A 72 -2.30 9.30 6.36
C ARG A 72 -3.27 10.04 5.45
N LEU A 73 -4.51 10.29 5.89
CA LEU A 73 -5.45 11.15 5.19
C LEU A 73 -5.04 12.63 5.24
N ASP A 74 -4.32 13.05 6.27
CA ASP A 74 -3.76 14.40 6.39
C ASP A 74 -2.45 14.57 5.59
N GLY A 75 -1.90 13.49 5.04
CA GLY A 75 -0.74 13.51 4.15
C GLY A 75 0.58 13.04 4.77
N GLU A 76 0.53 12.31 5.89
CA GLU A 76 1.71 11.61 6.39
C GLU A 76 2.20 10.55 5.39
N GLU A 77 3.49 10.63 5.06
CA GLU A 77 4.19 9.66 4.22
C GLU A 77 5.23 8.88 5.04
N LEU A 78 5.60 7.69 4.56
CA LEU A 78 6.70 6.92 5.15
C LEU A 78 8.04 7.62 4.87
N LEU A 79 8.94 7.59 5.84
CA LEU A 79 10.31 8.07 5.68
C LEU A 79 11.22 6.95 5.20
N GLN A 80 12.26 7.29 4.44
CA GLN A 80 13.27 6.32 4.02
C GLN A 80 13.92 5.67 5.26
N PRO A 81 13.93 4.33 5.37
CA PRO A 81 14.71 3.64 6.41
C PRO A 81 16.21 3.87 6.19
N ASN A 82 16.97 4.04 7.28
CA ASN A 82 18.42 4.29 7.22
C ASN A 82 19.21 3.24 6.42
N GLU A 83 18.74 1.99 6.44
CA GLU A 83 19.40 0.84 5.81
C GLU A 83 18.85 0.55 4.40
N CYS A 84 17.91 1.37 3.91
CA CYS A 84 17.31 1.21 2.59
C CYS A 84 18.17 1.89 1.51
N ASN A 85 18.63 1.11 0.52
CA ASN A 85 19.31 1.63 -0.65
C ASN A 85 18.42 2.67 -1.38
N ASN A 86 19.02 3.81 -1.75
CA ASN A 86 18.35 4.92 -2.45
C ASN A 86 17.64 4.50 -3.75
N GLN A 87 18.18 3.52 -4.50
CA GLN A 87 17.54 3.00 -5.71
C GLN A 87 16.24 2.24 -5.37
N ILE A 88 16.26 1.42 -4.32
CA ILE A 88 15.07 0.72 -3.84
C ILE A 88 14.06 1.73 -3.29
N TRP A 89 14.52 2.71 -2.53
CA TRP A 89 13.66 3.76 -1.99
C TRP A 89 12.95 4.55 -3.09
N SER A 90 13.65 4.93 -4.16
CA SER A 90 13.04 5.62 -5.31
C SER A 90 11.89 4.81 -5.93
N ILE A 91 12.04 3.48 -6.02
CA ILE A 91 10.97 2.60 -6.51
C ILE A 91 9.82 2.53 -5.51
N ILE A 92 10.11 2.42 -4.20
CA ILE A 92 9.09 2.46 -3.15
C ILE A 92 8.29 3.77 -3.22
N GLN A 93 8.94 4.91 -3.44
CA GLN A 93 8.27 6.20 -3.60
C GLN A 93 7.31 6.20 -4.80
N CYS A 94 7.68 5.58 -5.93
CA CYS A 94 6.77 5.42 -7.07
C CYS A 94 5.50 4.62 -6.73
N CYS A 95 5.60 3.67 -5.80
CA CYS A 95 4.45 2.91 -5.32
C CYS A 95 3.57 3.71 -4.36
N LEU A 96 4.18 4.56 -3.53
CA LEU A 96 3.53 5.26 -2.41
C LEU A 96 2.88 6.59 -2.78
N TYR A 97 2.85 6.98 -4.06
CA TYR A 97 2.17 8.20 -4.50
C TYR A 97 0.71 8.24 -4.04
N ARG A 98 0.27 9.41 -3.58
CA ARG A 98 -1.10 9.59 -3.09
C ARG A 98 -2.16 9.38 -4.17
N THR A 99 -1.94 9.91 -5.36
CA THR A 99 -2.85 9.78 -6.50
C THR A 99 -2.62 8.44 -7.21
N PRO A 100 -3.66 7.61 -7.44
CA PRO A 100 -3.50 6.31 -8.08
C PRO A 100 -2.95 6.38 -9.52
N ASP A 101 -3.37 7.39 -10.29
CA ASP A 101 -3.04 7.51 -11.72
C ASP A 101 -1.57 7.81 -12.02
N ILE A 102 -0.84 8.32 -11.02
CA ILE A 102 0.60 8.62 -11.15
C ILE A 102 1.48 7.50 -10.60
N ARG A 103 0.89 6.47 -9.97
CA ARG A 103 1.64 5.30 -9.53
C ARG A 103 2.09 4.52 -10.75
N ASP A 104 3.31 4.01 -10.69
CA ASP A 104 3.80 3.08 -11.71
C ASP A 104 2.97 1.79 -11.71
N THR A 105 2.93 1.11 -12.86
CA THR A 105 2.31 -0.20 -12.93
C THR A 105 3.20 -1.26 -12.30
N MET A 106 2.62 -2.38 -11.90
CA MET A 106 3.35 -3.52 -11.34
C MET A 106 4.50 -3.99 -12.27
N GLU A 107 4.26 -3.98 -13.58
CA GLU A 107 5.22 -4.38 -14.60
C GLU A 107 6.42 -3.41 -14.68
N ASN A 108 6.16 -2.10 -14.55
CA ASN A 108 7.21 -1.09 -14.47
C ASN A 108 8.03 -1.23 -13.18
N ILE A 109 7.36 -1.43 -12.04
CA ILE A 109 8.01 -1.64 -10.75
C ILE A 109 8.91 -2.87 -10.80
N GLN A 110 8.41 -4.00 -11.29
CA GLN A 110 9.21 -5.22 -11.46
C GLN A 110 10.41 -4.99 -12.38
N SER A 111 10.22 -4.30 -13.50
CA SER A 111 11.30 -3.99 -14.44
C SER A 111 12.37 -3.09 -13.83
N LYS A 112 11.99 -2.13 -12.98
CA LYS A 112 12.94 -1.29 -12.24
C LYS A 112 13.71 -2.12 -11.20
N PHE A 113 13.03 -2.99 -10.46
CA PHE A 113 13.65 -3.87 -9.47
C PHE A 113 14.71 -4.79 -10.08
N LEU A 114 14.45 -5.38 -11.25
CA LEU A 114 15.40 -6.26 -11.93
C LEU A 114 16.65 -5.55 -12.47
N LYS A 115 16.64 -4.22 -12.53
CA LYS A 115 17.76 -3.38 -12.98
C LYS A 115 18.57 -2.79 -11.83
N ILE A 116 18.22 -3.12 -10.58
CA ILE A 116 19.01 -2.69 -9.43
C ILE A 116 20.24 -3.57 -9.38
N ASP A 117 21.41 -2.97 -9.57
CA ASP A 117 22.67 -3.59 -9.22
C ASP A 117 22.82 -3.50 -7.70
N LEU A 118 22.70 -4.65 -7.03
CA LEU A 118 23.05 -4.77 -5.62
C LEU A 118 24.58 -4.95 -5.57
N GLU A 119 25.31 -3.84 -5.45
CA GLU A 119 26.75 -3.85 -5.16
C GLU A 119 27.07 -4.30 -3.73
#